data_AF-A0A143XN80-F1
#
_entry.id   AF-A0A143XN80-F1
#
_cell.length_a   1.000
_cell.length_b   1.000
_cell.length_c   1.000
_cell.angle_alpha   90.00
_cell.angle_beta   90.00
_cell.angle_gamma   90.00
#
_symmetry.space_group_name_H-M   'P 1'
#
loop_
_entity.id
_entity.type
_entity.pdbx_description
1 polymer ?
#
loop_
_entity_poly.entity_id
_entity_poly.type
_entity_poly.pdbx_seq_one_letter_code
_entity_poly.pdbx_strand_id
1 'polypeptide(L)'
;MSKKKVFAGLLTTTLAASVLLTAAVPANAAVSPQGVRIEGAGSVRVGKTIELDTDIYPDDDLVSSWNIVWKSKNPSVVKVLNKRGDDTRIKGLKAGKAKVVVKIKGTNIKATKTITVKKSVSASSEFASDKNKLKKYRKKIKKIRKQIANTAVPGDAASRRTIYQSFERKLNKIDRKIDVINDRWDDRWGSTARSMERAVESVENYLESVENYLEHRFDWDDDRYDDDRYDDDRYDNDWDD
;
A
#
# COMPACT_ATOMS: atom_id res chain seq x y z
N MET A 1 -27.64 45.64 -25.77
CA MET A 1 -28.17 44.27 -25.56
C MET A 1 -27.01 43.29 -25.74
N SER A 2 -26.63 42.33 -24.90
CA SER A 2 -27.08 41.80 -23.60
C SER A 2 -25.85 41.55 -22.71
N LYS A 3 -25.74 42.24 -21.58
CA LYS A 3 -25.86 41.73 -20.19
C LYS A 3 -24.87 40.63 -19.76
N LYS A 4 -23.87 41.06 -18.97
CA LYS A 4 -23.13 40.27 -17.97
C LYS A 4 -24.11 39.55 -17.01
N LYS A 5 -23.75 38.35 -16.57
CA LYS A 5 -24.28 37.77 -15.32
C LYS A 5 -23.12 37.31 -14.44
N VAL A 6 -22.98 38.03 -13.33
CA VAL A 6 -22.21 37.64 -12.15
C VAL A 6 -23.06 36.63 -11.39
N PHE A 7 -22.51 35.46 -11.07
CA PHE A 7 -23.13 34.56 -10.09
C PHE A 7 -22.37 34.70 -8.78
N ALA A 8 -22.92 35.54 -7.91
CA ALA A 8 -22.76 35.42 -6.47
C ALA A 8 -23.76 34.35 -5.98
N GLY A 9 -23.30 33.39 -5.18
CA GLY A 9 -24.11 32.27 -4.72
C GLY A 9 -23.48 31.58 -3.52
N LEU A 10 -23.52 32.28 -2.39
CA LEU A 10 -23.63 31.82 -0.99
C LEU A 10 -23.31 30.34 -0.70
N LEU A 11 -22.15 30.08 -0.10
CA LEU A 11 -21.82 28.82 0.56
C LEU A 11 -22.50 28.82 1.94
N THR A 12 -23.65 28.16 2.08
CA THR A 12 -24.29 27.96 3.37
C THR A 12 -23.63 26.78 4.09
N THR A 13 -22.72 27.08 5.00
CA THR A 13 -22.21 26.13 6.00
C THR A 13 -23.32 25.83 6.99
N THR A 14 -23.97 24.67 6.84
CA THR A 14 -24.74 24.07 7.94
C THR A 14 -23.76 23.38 8.88
N LEU A 15 -23.53 24.00 10.05
CA LEU A 15 -23.01 23.29 11.21
C LEU A 15 -24.03 22.21 11.58
N ALA A 16 -23.71 20.95 11.31
CA ALA A 16 -24.36 19.85 12.00
C ALA A 16 -23.81 19.82 13.43
N ALA A 17 -24.64 20.23 14.39
CA ALA A 17 -24.37 20.01 15.81
C ALA A 17 -24.34 18.50 16.06
N SER A 18 -23.14 17.93 16.19
CA SER A 18 -22.95 16.55 16.63
C SER A 18 -23.25 16.47 18.13
N VAL A 19 -24.38 15.88 18.47
CA VAL A 19 -24.68 15.42 19.84
C VAL A 19 -23.59 14.43 20.23
N LEU A 20 -22.75 14.79 21.21
CA LEU A 20 -21.83 13.87 21.84
C LEU A 20 -22.64 12.94 22.74
N LEU A 21 -23.04 11.78 22.23
CA LEU A 21 -23.35 10.65 23.10
C LEU A 21 -22.01 10.11 23.61
N THR A 22 -21.67 10.40 24.87
CA THR A 22 -20.62 9.69 25.60
C THR A 22 -21.13 8.29 25.95
N ALA A 23 -21.15 7.39 24.96
CA ALA A 23 -21.20 5.97 25.22
C ALA A 23 -19.82 5.54 25.70
N ALA A 24 -19.71 5.10 26.95
CA ALA A 24 -18.54 4.41 27.46
C ALA A 24 -18.35 3.14 26.63
N VAL A 25 -17.43 3.17 25.68
CA VAL A 25 -17.06 1.98 24.89
C VAL A 25 -16.17 1.13 25.79
N PRO A 26 -16.52 -0.13 26.08
CA PRO A 26 -15.61 -1.01 26.81
C PRO A 26 -14.30 -1.11 26.01
N ALA A 27 -13.18 -0.96 26.71
CA ALA A 27 -11.87 -1.29 26.15
C ALA A 27 -11.90 -2.74 25.64
N ASN A 28 -11.46 -2.94 24.40
CA ASN A 28 -11.27 -4.22 23.69
C ASN A 28 -12.41 -4.75 22.79
N ALA A 29 -13.37 -3.92 22.36
CA ALA A 29 -14.19 -4.29 21.19
C ALA A 29 -13.43 -3.98 19.88
N ALA A 30 -13.00 -5.02 19.16
CA ALA A 30 -12.39 -4.88 17.85
C ALA A 30 -13.25 -4.04 16.90
N VAL A 31 -12.63 -3.12 16.17
CA VAL A 31 -13.37 -2.21 15.30
C VAL A 31 -13.90 -2.98 14.10
N SER A 32 -15.16 -2.78 13.74
CA SER A 32 -15.71 -3.42 12.53
C SER A 32 -15.10 -2.80 11.26
N PRO A 33 -14.80 -3.59 10.22
CA PRO A 33 -14.30 -3.05 8.97
C PRO A 33 -15.36 -2.15 8.33
N GLN A 34 -14.92 -1.04 7.77
CA GLN A 34 -15.71 -0.02 7.09
C GLN A 34 -15.51 -0.05 5.58
N GLY A 35 -14.35 -0.50 5.12
CA GLY A 35 -13.99 -0.53 3.71
C GLY A 35 -12.93 -1.57 3.38
N VAL A 36 -12.80 -1.87 2.09
CA VAL A 36 -11.71 -2.69 1.55
C VAL A 36 -11.29 -2.14 0.19
N ARG A 37 -10.00 -2.20 -0.11
CA ARG A 37 -9.39 -1.87 -1.41
C ARG A 37 -8.54 -3.04 -1.88
N ILE A 38 -8.15 -3.02 -3.16
CA ILE A 38 -7.29 -4.06 -3.75
C ILE A 38 -6.00 -3.40 -4.25
N GLU A 39 -4.90 -3.72 -3.58
CA GLU A 39 -3.52 -3.31 -3.86
C GLU A 39 -2.88 -4.22 -4.93
N GLY A 40 -1.63 -3.98 -5.31
CA GLY A 40 -0.90 -4.80 -6.30
C GLY A 40 -1.17 -4.50 -7.78
N ALA A 41 -0.74 -5.39 -8.67
CA ALA A 41 -0.63 -5.12 -10.10
C ALA A 41 -1.99 -5.07 -10.84
N GLY A 42 -2.13 -4.13 -11.80
CA GLY A 42 -3.31 -4.05 -12.68
C GLY A 42 -3.23 -4.92 -13.96
N SER A 43 -2.10 -5.59 -14.19
CA SER A 43 -1.89 -6.43 -15.36
C SER A 43 -0.94 -7.58 -15.09
N VAL A 44 -1.22 -8.72 -15.70
CA VAL A 44 -0.40 -9.94 -15.66
C VAL A 44 -0.17 -10.44 -17.08
N ARG A 45 0.84 -11.27 -17.33
CA ARG A 45 1.04 -11.93 -18.64
C ARG A 45 0.44 -13.33 -18.63
N VAL A 46 0.06 -13.82 -19.81
CA VAL A 46 -0.35 -15.23 -19.97
C VAL A 46 0.73 -16.15 -19.40
N GLY A 47 0.32 -17.09 -18.55
CA GLY A 47 1.18 -18.06 -17.87
C GLY A 47 1.85 -17.56 -16.59
N LYS A 48 1.80 -16.26 -16.31
CA LYS A 48 2.46 -15.64 -15.14
C LYS A 48 1.49 -15.36 -14.00
N THR A 49 2.07 -15.12 -12.82
CA THR A 49 1.35 -14.72 -11.62
C THR A 49 1.67 -13.27 -11.23
N ILE A 50 0.78 -12.69 -10.43
CA ILE A 50 0.95 -11.43 -9.70
C ILE A 50 0.29 -11.61 -8.32
N GLU A 51 0.75 -10.86 -7.33
CA GLU A 51 0.10 -10.74 -6.02
C GLU A 51 -0.94 -9.61 -6.02
N LEU A 52 -1.95 -9.74 -5.16
CA LEU A 52 -2.94 -8.72 -4.86
C LEU A 52 -3.27 -8.80 -3.37
N ASP A 53 -3.18 -7.66 -2.68
CA ASP A 53 -3.46 -7.56 -1.26
C ASP A 53 -4.74 -6.75 -1.01
N THR A 54 -5.33 -6.97 0.15
CA THR A 54 -6.37 -6.10 0.69
C THR A 54 -5.77 -4.98 1.51
N ASP A 55 -6.38 -3.81 1.37
CA ASP A 55 -6.17 -2.67 2.27
C ASP A 55 -7.53 -2.37 2.92
N ILE A 56 -7.65 -2.63 4.22
CA ILE A 56 -8.90 -2.59 5.00
C ILE A 56 -8.90 -1.37 5.94
N TYR A 57 -10.08 -0.78 6.14
CA TYR A 57 -10.22 0.45 6.93
C TYR A 57 -11.25 0.27 8.06
N PRO A 58 -11.05 0.85 9.27
CA PRO A 58 -9.80 1.52 9.71
C PRO A 58 -8.64 0.51 9.76
N ASP A 59 -7.41 1.00 9.95
CA ASP A 59 -6.18 0.19 9.83
C ASP A 59 -6.35 -1.21 10.39
N ASP A 60 -5.84 -2.14 9.62
CA ASP A 60 -6.14 -3.54 9.70
C ASP A 60 -5.72 -4.14 11.07
N ASP A 61 -4.64 -3.64 11.66
CA ASP A 61 -4.22 -3.91 13.06
C ASP A 61 -5.32 -3.68 14.12
N LEU A 62 -6.33 -2.87 13.83
CA LEU A 62 -7.46 -2.57 14.74
C LEU A 62 -8.65 -3.53 14.57
N VAL A 63 -8.58 -4.49 13.63
CA VAL A 63 -9.71 -5.31 13.20
C VAL A 63 -9.38 -6.80 13.35
N SER A 64 -9.99 -7.48 14.33
CA SER A 64 -9.55 -8.80 14.82
C SER A 64 -9.95 -10.06 14.02
N SER A 65 -10.66 -9.95 12.90
CA SER A 65 -11.00 -11.13 12.07
C SER A 65 -11.61 -10.77 10.73
N TRP A 66 -10.94 -11.09 9.62
CA TRP A 66 -11.48 -10.91 8.27
C TRP A 66 -11.61 -12.25 7.57
N ASN A 67 -12.85 -12.71 7.38
CA ASN A 67 -13.11 -13.83 6.50
C ASN A 67 -13.14 -13.34 5.05
N ILE A 68 -11.95 -13.03 4.52
CA ILE A 68 -11.77 -12.48 3.17
C ILE A 68 -11.91 -13.58 2.13
N VAL A 69 -12.64 -13.27 1.06
CA VAL A 69 -12.83 -14.18 -0.06
C VAL A 69 -12.56 -13.49 -1.38
N TRP A 70 -11.70 -14.11 -2.18
CA TRP A 70 -11.33 -13.67 -3.52
C TRP A 70 -12.05 -14.48 -4.60
N LYS A 71 -12.53 -13.78 -5.64
CA LYS A 71 -13.20 -14.40 -6.79
C LYS A 71 -12.89 -13.69 -8.11
N SER A 72 -12.57 -14.48 -9.14
CA SER A 72 -12.57 -14.00 -10.53
C SER A 72 -13.99 -14.06 -11.11
N LYS A 73 -14.41 -12.98 -11.78
CA LYS A 73 -15.65 -12.93 -12.57
C LYS A 73 -15.50 -13.60 -13.93
N ASN A 74 -14.27 -13.85 -14.39
CA ASN A 74 -14.00 -14.61 -15.61
C ASN A 74 -12.80 -15.55 -15.39
N PRO A 75 -13.02 -16.75 -14.82
CA PRO A 75 -11.95 -17.69 -14.48
C PRO A 75 -11.21 -18.25 -15.70
N SER A 76 -11.77 -18.15 -16.92
CA SER A 76 -11.11 -18.56 -18.16
C SER A 76 -10.00 -17.58 -18.61
N VAL A 77 -10.06 -16.33 -18.13
CA VAL A 77 -9.09 -15.27 -18.44
C VAL A 77 -8.10 -15.12 -17.29
N VAL A 78 -8.59 -15.12 -16.05
CA VAL A 78 -7.80 -14.94 -14.83
C VAL A 78 -8.24 -15.93 -13.75
N LYS A 79 -7.30 -16.70 -13.21
CA LYS A 79 -7.54 -17.64 -12.10
C LYS A 79 -7.00 -17.06 -10.78
N VAL A 80 -7.87 -17.04 -9.76
CA VAL A 80 -7.48 -16.81 -8.36
C VAL A 80 -6.92 -18.12 -7.82
N LEU A 81 -5.70 -18.10 -7.29
CA LEU A 81 -5.03 -19.30 -6.75
C LEU A 81 -5.43 -19.55 -5.29
N ASN A 82 -5.27 -18.55 -4.44
CA ASN A 82 -5.68 -18.57 -3.04
C ASN A 82 -6.97 -17.79 -2.88
N LYS A 83 -8.05 -18.44 -2.46
CA LYS A 83 -9.38 -17.78 -2.43
C LYS A 83 -9.70 -17.11 -1.10
N ARG A 84 -8.78 -17.17 -0.14
CA ARG A 84 -8.92 -16.69 1.24
C ARG A 84 -7.58 -16.13 1.69
N GLY A 85 -7.64 -15.22 2.65
CA GLY A 85 -6.50 -14.40 3.05
C GLY A 85 -6.72 -12.96 2.63
N ASP A 86 -6.02 -12.09 3.32
CA ASP A 86 -5.76 -10.70 2.98
C ASP A 86 -4.97 -10.55 1.68
N ASP A 87 -4.19 -11.56 1.29
CA ASP A 87 -3.50 -11.63 0.00
C ASP A 87 -4.10 -12.69 -0.95
N THR A 88 -3.72 -12.61 -2.22
CA THR A 88 -3.90 -13.71 -3.17
C THR A 88 -2.94 -13.60 -4.35
N ARG A 89 -2.54 -14.76 -4.87
CA ARG A 89 -1.94 -14.84 -6.22
C ARG A 89 -2.96 -15.03 -7.33
N ILE A 90 -2.72 -14.32 -8.43
CA ILE A 90 -3.57 -14.28 -9.62
C ILE A 90 -2.79 -14.77 -10.84
N LYS A 91 -3.26 -15.86 -11.48
CA LYS A 91 -2.67 -16.40 -12.71
C LYS A 91 -3.39 -15.89 -13.95
N GLY A 92 -2.64 -15.31 -14.89
CA GLY A 92 -3.15 -14.95 -16.22
C GLY A 92 -3.25 -16.19 -17.12
N LEU A 93 -4.45 -16.54 -17.56
CA LEU A 93 -4.67 -17.73 -18.41
C LEU A 93 -4.79 -17.38 -19.90
N LYS A 94 -5.53 -16.32 -20.23
CA LYS A 94 -5.80 -15.92 -21.60
C LYS A 94 -5.74 -14.40 -21.73
N ALA A 95 -5.16 -13.89 -22.83
CA ALA A 95 -5.12 -12.46 -23.07
C ALA A 95 -6.53 -11.85 -23.11
N GLY A 96 -6.73 -10.71 -22.45
CA GLY A 96 -8.04 -10.10 -22.26
C GLY A 96 -8.15 -9.31 -20.96
N LYS A 97 -9.36 -9.02 -20.52
CA LYS A 97 -9.63 -8.36 -19.24
C LYS A 97 -10.58 -9.21 -18.39
N ALA A 98 -10.36 -9.24 -17.09
CA ALA A 98 -11.24 -9.87 -16.12
C ALA A 98 -11.37 -9.02 -14.87
N LYS A 99 -12.52 -9.09 -14.19
CA LYS A 99 -12.71 -8.46 -12.88
C LYS A 99 -12.39 -9.47 -11.78
N VAL A 100 -11.50 -9.11 -10.87
CA VAL A 100 -11.28 -9.82 -9.60
C VAL A 100 -12.02 -9.05 -8.51
N VAL A 101 -12.71 -9.77 -7.63
CA VAL A 101 -13.52 -9.22 -6.55
C VAL A 101 -13.02 -9.80 -5.24
N VAL A 102 -12.86 -8.92 -4.25
CA VAL A 102 -12.65 -9.30 -2.86
C VAL A 102 -13.88 -8.94 -2.05
N LYS A 103 -14.26 -9.77 -1.08
CA LYS A 103 -15.38 -9.54 -0.17
C LYS A 103 -15.00 -9.95 1.24
N ILE A 104 -15.39 -9.14 2.23
CA ILE A 104 -15.37 -9.52 3.64
C ILE A 104 -16.66 -10.30 3.94
N LYS A 105 -16.55 -11.61 4.18
CA LYS A 105 -17.71 -12.48 4.44
C LYS A 105 -18.43 -12.03 5.72
N GLY A 106 -19.76 -12.14 5.74
CA GLY A 106 -20.59 -11.60 6.82
C GLY A 106 -20.96 -10.12 6.65
N THR A 107 -20.38 -9.41 5.67
CA THR A 107 -20.68 -8.00 5.39
C THR A 107 -21.10 -7.77 3.93
N ASN A 108 -21.46 -6.51 3.63
CA ASN A 108 -21.66 -6.02 2.26
C ASN A 108 -20.40 -5.38 1.65
N ILE A 109 -19.29 -5.34 2.39
CA ILE A 109 -18.04 -4.69 2.00
C ILE A 109 -17.32 -5.53 0.95
N LYS A 110 -17.02 -4.89 -0.18
CA LYS A 110 -16.36 -5.52 -1.33
C LYS A 110 -15.60 -4.49 -2.14
N ALA A 111 -14.53 -4.95 -2.80
CA ALA A 111 -13.83 -4.18 -3.82
C ALA A 111 -13.69 -4.98 -5.11
N THR A 112 -13.46 -4.28 -6.22
CA THR A 112 -13.30 -4.88 -7.53
C THR A 112 -12.14 -4.25 -8.27
N LYS A 113 -11.26 -5.08 -8.82
CA LYS A 113 -10.13 -4.66 -9.65
C LYS A 113 -10.22 -5.30 -11.01
N THR A 114 -9.98 -4.50 -12.05
CA THR A 114 -9.89 -5.03 -13.43
C THR A 114 -8.45 -5.42 -13.70
N ILE A 115 -8.22 -6.70 -13.98
CA ILE A 115 -6.93 -7.25 -14.36
C ILE A 115 -6.87 -7.37 -15.88
N THR A 116 -5.84 -6.78 -16.49
CA THR A 116 -5.55 -6.94 -17.92
C THR A 116 -4.51 -8.03 -18.11
N VAL A 117 -4.88 -9.11 -18.79
CA VAL A 117 -3.96 -10.18 -19.18
C VAL A 117 -3.34 -9.84 -20.53
N LYS A 118 -2.03 -9.65 -20.55
CA LYS A 118 -1.23 -9.36 -21.75
C LYS A 118 -0.66 -10.63 -22.34
N LYS A 119 -0.31 -10.60 -23.62
CA LYS A 119 0.46 -11.69 -24.25
C LYS A 119 1.78 -11.91 -23.50
N SER A 120 2.25 -13.17 -23.49
CA SER A 120 3.57 -13.50 -22.98
C SER A 120 4.66 -12.81 -23.81
N VAL A 121 5.81 -12.55 -23.20
CA VAL A 121 7.04 -12.06 -23.85
C VAL A 121 8.23 -12.80 -23.26
N SER A 122 9.39 -12.69 -23.90
CA SER A 122 10.63 -13.23 -23.36
C SER A 122 11.01 -12.56 -22.04
N ALA A 123 11.62 -13.34 -21.13
CA ALA A 123 12.11 -12.84 -19.85
C ALA A 123 13.07 -11.66 -20.04
N SER A 124 13.96 -11.71 -21.04
CA SER A 124 14.91 -10.63 -21.33
C SER A 124 14.23 -9.32 -21.72
N SER A 125 13.14 -9.37 -22.50
CA SER A 125 12.36 -8.18 -22.87
C SER A 125 11.66 -7.57 -21.66
N GLU A 126 11.07 -8.41 -20.82
CA GLU A 126 10.43 -7.97 -19.58
C GLU A 126 11.43 -7.37 -18.59
N PHE A 127 12.58 -8.02 -18.43
CA PHE A 127 13.69 -7.55 -17.59
C PHE A 127 14.14 -6.14 -18.02
N ALA A 128 14.38 -5.92 -19.31
CA ALA A 128 14.76 -4.61 -19.83
C ALA A 128 13.69 -3.55 -19.55
N SER A 129 12.41 -3.89 -19.69
CA SER A 129 11.30 -2.99 -19.40
C SER A 129 11.24 -2.60 -17.92
N ASP A 130 11.30 -3.57 -17.02
CA ASP A 130 11.20 -3.34 -15.58
C ASP A 130 12.45 -2.65 -15.02
N LYS A 131 13.65 -3.02 -15.47
CA LYS A 131 14.89 -2.31 -15.12
C LYS A 131 14.83 -0.83 -15.52
N ASN A 132 14.20 -0.50 -16.64
CA ASN A 132 13.99 0.88 -17.05
C ASN A 132 12.96 1.62 -16.18
N LYS A 133 11.93 0.92 -15.67
CA LYS A 133 10.99 1.50 -14.70
C LYS A 133 11.67 1.77 -13.36
N LEU A 134 12.44 0.82 -12.84
CA LEU A 134 13.23 0.99 -11.61
C LEU A 134 14.16 2.21 -11.70
N LYS A 135 14.88 2.39 -12.81
CA LYS A 135 15.68 3.61 -13.07
C LYS A 135 14.84 4.89 -13.03
N LYS A 136 13.61 4.87 -13.58
CA LYS A 136 12.70 6.02 -13.54
C LYS A 136 12.18 6.28 -12.12
N TYR A 137 11.90 5.24 -11.35
CA TYR A 137 11.45 5.35 -9.96
C TYR A 137 12.55 5.90 -9.07
N ARG A 138 13.79 5.40 -9.17
CA ARG A 138 14.95 5.98 -8.48
C ARG A 138 15.14 7.47 -8.77
N LYS A 139 14.94 7.89 -10.03
CA LYS A 139 14.99 9.32 -10.41
C LYS A 139 13.87 10.15 -9.74
N LYS A 140 12.67 9.59 -9.61
CA LYS A 140 11.54 10.25 -8.92
C LYS A 140 11.81 10.35 -7.42
N ILE A 141 12.30 9.29 -6.79
CA ILE A 141 12.72 9.28 -5.37
C ILE A 141 13.78 10.37 -5.14
N LYS A 142 14.81 10.43 -5.99
CA LYS A 142 15.83 11.49 -5.92
C LYS A 142 15.26 12.89 -6.05
N LYS A 143 14.23 13.09 -6.88
CA LYS A 143 13.53 14.37 -7.00
C LYS A 143 12.74 14.70 -5.73
N ILE A 144 12.06 13.72 -5.13
CA ILE A 144 11.35 13.88 -3.87
C ILE A 144 12.33 14.23 -2.75
N ARG A 145 13.47 13.52 -2.63
CA ARG A 145 14.53 13.86 -1.66
C ARG A 145 14.97 15.32 -1.76
N LYS A 146 15.15 15.85 -2.98
CA LYS A 146 15.47 17.27 -3.18
C LYS A 146 14.33 18.20 -2.75
N GLN A 147 13.08 17.82 -2.98
CA GLN A 147 11.93 18.58 -2.52
C GLN A 147 11.86 18.61 -0.99
N ILE A 148 12.06 17.46 -0.33
CA ILE A 148 12.18 17.34 1.13
C ILE A 148 13.29 18.28 1.62
N ALA A 149 14.48 18.18 1.02
CA ALA A 149 15.64 18.98 1.39
C ALA A 149 15.44 20.51 1.27
N ASN A 150 14.56 20.94 0.38
CA ASN A 150 14.24 22.35 0.13
C ASN A 150 12.97 22.83 0.85
N THR A 151 12.23 21.93 1.50
CA THR A 151 11.03 22.30 2.23
C THR A 151 11.42 22.82 3.61
N ALA A 152 10.87 23.98 3.97
CA ALA A 152 11.04 24.55 5.31
C ALA A 152 10.45 23.61 6.37
N VAL A 153 11.07 23.56 7.54
CA VAL A 153 10.60 22.78 8.70
C VAL A 153 9.88 23.73 9.65
N PRO A 154 8.55 23.67 9.76
CA PRO A 154 7.80 24.50 10.69
C PRO A 154 8.13 24.20 12.15
N GLY A 155 8.03 25.20 13.02
CA GLY A 155 8.22 25.04 14.46
C GLY A 155 7.10 24.24 15.14
N ASP A 156 5.89 24.23 14.58
CA ASP A 156 4.75 23.50 15.13
C ASP A 156 4.65 22.06 14.58
N ALA A 157 4.33 21.13 15.47
CA ALA A 157 4.26 19.70 15.15
C ALA A 157 3.15 19.35 14.14
N ALA A 158 2.01 20.04 14.18
CA ALA A 158 0.88 19.78 13.29
C ALA A 158 1.22 20.06 11.81
N SER A 159 1.92 21.17 11.55
CA SER A 159 2.39 21.52 10.21
C SER A 159 3.51 20.59 9.74
N ARG A 160 4.46 20.21 10.63
CA ARG A 160 5.47 19.18 10.31
C ARG A 160 4.83 17.86 9.87
N ARG A 161 3.86 17.37 10.65
CA ARG A 161 3.10 16.14 10.34
C ARG A 161 2.40 16.22 8.98
N THR A 162 1.77 17.35 8.68
CA THR A 162 1.07 17.53 7.40
C THR A 162 2.04 17.47 6.20
N ILE A 163 3.24 18.03 6.36
CA ILE A 163 4.29 18.00 5.34
C ILE A 163 4.87 16.59 5.20
N TYR A 164 5.20 15.95 6.33
CA TYR A 164 5.68 14.56 6.39
C TYR A 164 4.74 13.63 5.62
N GLN A 165 3.45 13.60 6.01
CA GLN A 165 2.44 12.73 5.39
C GLN A 165 2.25 13.03 3.89
N SER A 166 2.50 14.26 3.44
CA SER A 166 2.46 14.61 2.02
C SER A 166 3.61 14.00 1.22
N PHE A 167 4.80 13.89 1.80
CA PHE A 167 5.95 13.26 1.16
C PHE A 167 5.92 11.75 1.28
N GLU A 168 5.60 11.21 2.45
CA GLU A 168 5.35 9.79 2.69
C GLU A 168 4.36 9.23 1.67
N ARG A 169 3.17 9.84 1.52
CA ARG A 169 2.19 9.44 0.48
C ARG A 169 2.72 9.49 -0.96
N LYS A 170 3.78 10.25 -1.25
CA LYS A 170 4.42 10.25 -2.58
C LYS A 170 5.44 9.12 -2.70
N LEU A 171 6.16 8.82 -1.61
CA LEU A 171 7.14 7.73 -1.51
C LEU A 171 6.43 6.37 -1.54
N ASN A 172 5.39 6.15 -0.72
CA ASN A 172 4.58 4.92 -0.70
C ASN A 172 3.92 4.64 -2.07
N LYS A 173 3.61 5.69 -2.85
CA LYS A 173 3.11 5.52 -4.23
C LYS A 173 4.15 5.02 -5.21
N ILE A 174 5.43 5.26 -4.95
CA ILE A 174 6.54 4.73 -5.73
C ILE A 174 6.87 3.32 -5.25
N ASP A 175 6.89 3.13 -3.93
CA ASP A 175 7.10 1.87 -3.24
C ASP A 175 6.19 0.75 -3.79
N ARG A 176 4.88 0.97 -3.72
CA ARG A 176 3.86 0.08 -4.32
C ARG A 176 4.05 -0.22 -5.82
N LYS A 177 4.81 0.59 -6.55
CA LYS A 177 5.13 0.30 -7.97
C LYS A 177 6.40 -0.55 -8.11
N ILE A 178 7.30 -0.47 -7.14
CA ILE A 178 8.48 -1.32 -7.00
C ILE A 178 8.03 -2.72 -6.58
N ASP A 179 7.13 -2.87 -5.61
CA ASP A 179 6.55 -4.16 -5.20
C ASP A 179 5.92 -4.89 -6.38
N VAL A 180 5.10 -4.18 -7.17
CA VAL A 180 4.49 -4.73 -8.40
C VAL A 180 5.53 -5.22 -9.43
N ILE A 181 6.77 -4.72 -9.37
CA ILE A 181 7.88 -5.29 -10.12
C ILE A 181 8.42 -6.51 -9.38
N ASN A 182 8.73 -6.41 -8.08
CA ASN A 182 9.20 -7.52 -7.25
C ASN A 182 8.33 -8.78 -7.42
N ASP A 183 7.03 -8.71 -7.10
CA ASP A 183 6.09 -9.83 -7.14
C ASP A 183 6.04 -10.54 -8.50
N ARG A 184 6.27 -9.79 -9.59
CA ARG A 184 6.23 -10.33 -10.95
C ARG A 184 7.42 -11.26 -11.22
N TRP A 185 8.50 -11.09 -10.47
CA TRP A 185 9.74 -11.83 -10.58
C TRP A 185 9.92 -12.87 -9.46
N ASP A 186 9.14 -12.82 -8.38
CA ASP A 186 9.17 -13.79 -7.26
C ASP A 186 9.03 -15.25 -7.67
N ASP A 187 8.17 -15.55 -8.66
CA ASP A 187 7.95 -16.92 -9.14
C ASP A 187 9.04 -17.43 -10.10
N ARG A 188 10.10 -16.65 -10.32
CA ARG A 188 11.12 -16.90 -11.34
C ARG A 188 12.45 -17.27 -10.71
N TRP A 189 13.19 -18.10 -11.44
CA TRP A 189 14.49 -18.60 -11.03
C TRP A 189 15.53 -18.35 -12.13
N GLY A 190 16.80 -18.42 -11.74
CA GLY A 190 17.95 -18.21 -12.63
C GLY A 190 18.56 -16.81 -12.57
N SER A 191 19.61 -16.60 -13.36
CA SER A 191 20.46 -15.39 -13.28
C SER A 191 19.72 -14.09 -13.58
N THR A 192 18.76 -14.10 -14.52
CA THR A 192 17.94 -12.92 -14.85
C THR A 192 17.04 -12.51 -13.68
N ALA A 193 16.44 -13.45 -12.97
CA ALA A 193 15.59 -13.17 -11.80
C ALA A 193 16.42 -12.57 -10.66
N ARG A 194 17.55 -13.21 -10.30
CA ARG A 194 18.48 -12.67 -9.30
C ARG A 194 19.07 -11.30 -9.67
N SER A 195 19.17 -10.98 -10.96
CA SER A 195 19.61 -9.66 -11.41
C SER A 195 18.51 -8.61 -11.28
N MET A 196 17.23 -9.02 -11.32
CA MET A 196 16.11 -8.13 -11.09
C MET A 196 15.94 -7.86 -9.59
N GLU A 197 16.00 -8.90 -8.76
CA GLU A 197 15.97 -8.82 -7.29
C GLU A 197 16.98 -7.79 -6.76
N ARG A 198 18.26 -7.92 -7.13
CA ARG A 198 19.29 -6.90 -6.78
C ARG A 198 19.00 -5.50 -7.31
N ALA A 199 18.31 -5.38 -8.45
CA ALA A 199 17.96 -4.09 -9.01
C ALA A 199 16.77 -3.45 -8.28
N VAL A 200 15.84 -4.26 -7.77
CA VAL A 200 14.72 -3.87 -6.91
C VAL A 200 15.28 -3.41 -5.57
N GLU A 201 16.04 -4.26 -4.88
CA GLU A 201 16.72 -3.99 -3.61
C GLU A 201 17.53 -2.69 -3.65
N SER A 202 18.30 -2.47 -4.71
CA SER A 202 19.07 -1.22 -4.87
C SER A 202 18.20 0.04 -4.87
N VAL A 203 16.97 -0.04 -5.39
CA VAL A 203 16.02 1.09 -5.40
C VAL A 203 15.29 1.20 -4.08
N GLU A 204 14.90 0.09 -3.46
CA GLU A 204 14.26 0.03 -2.14
C GLU A 204 15.18 0.59 -1.05
N ASN A 205 16.43 0.14 -0.97
CA ASN A 205 17.40 0.68 -0.01
C ASN A 205 17.63 2.20 -0.19
N TYR A 206 17.42 2.72 -1.40
CA TYR A 206 17.48 4.18 -1.63
C TYR A 206 16.17 4.90 -1.29
N LEU A 207 15.03 4.23 -1.44
CA LEU A 207 13.74 4.72 -0.99
C LEU A 207 13.74 4.85 0.53
N GLU A 208 14.11 3.77 1.23
CA GLU A 208 14.23 3.69 2.69
C GLU A 208 15.15 4.79 3.21
N SER A 209 16.35 4.95 2.62
CA SER A 209 17.26 6.05 2.98
C SER A 209 16.66 7.47 2.78
N VAL A 210 15.63 7.62 1.94
CA VAL A 210 14.90 8.88 1.76
C VAL A 210 13.74 9.00 2.75
N GLU A 211 13.12 7.90 3.14
CA GLU A 211 12.09 7.82 4.19
C GLU A 211 12.69 8.14 5.55
N ASN A 212 13.80 7.50 5.94
CA ASN A 212 14.52 7.81 7.18
C ASN A 212 15.00 9.28 7.20
N TYR A 213 15.39 9.82 6.05
CA TYR A 213 15.73 11.24 5.94
C TYR A 213 14.51 12.17 6.10
N LEU A 214 13.34 11.73 5.64
CA LEU A 214 12.08 12.46 5.80
C LEU A 214 11.67 12.50 7.27
N GLU A 215 11.72 11.36 7.96
CA GLU A 215 11.41 11.19 9.39
C GLU A 215 12.28 12.10 10.23
N HIS A 216 13.61 11.94 10.13
CA HIS A 216 14.56 12.72 10.90
C HIS A 216 14.43 14.24 10.64
N ARG A 217 14.15 14.64 9.39
CA ARG A 217 14.04 16.07 9.04
C ARG A 217 12.80 16.74 9.63
N PHE A 218 11.70 16.00 9.74
CA PHE A 218 10.44 16.52 10.24
C PHE A 218 10.13 16.10 11.68
N ASP A 219 11.11 15.53 12.38
CA ASP A 219 11.02 15.19 13.80
C ASP A 219 9.83 14.25 14.04
N TRP A 220 9.75 13.24 13.17
CA TRP A 220 8.77 12.16 13.26
C TRP A 220 9.49 10.91 13.71
N ASP A 221 9.75 10.84 15.01
CA ASP A 221 10.08 9.59 15.69
C ASP A 221 8.75 8.96 16.12
N ASP A 222 8.55 7.69 15.76
CA ASP A 222 7.34 6.91 16.08
C ASP A 222 7.28 6.46 17.56
N ASP A 223 8.10 7.09 18.41
CA ASP A 223 8.29 6.81 19.84
C ASP A 223 7.03 7.05 20.69
N ARG A 224 5.85 7.24 20.09
CA ARG A 224 4.57 7.14 20.81
C ARG A 224 4.19 5.69 21.14
N TYR A 225 4.98 4.71 20.70
CA TYR A 225 4.78 3.29 21.01
C TYR A 225 5.92 2.62 21.80
N ASP A 226 6.88 3.40 22.30
CA ASP A 226 7.96 2.87 23.18
C ASP A 226 7.74 3.30 24.65
N ASP A 227 6.50 3.17 25.15
CA ASP A 227 6.23 3.14 26.61
C ASP A 227 5.84 1.72 27.04
N ASP A 228 6.43 0.73 26.38
CA ASP A 228 6.50 -0.64 26.86
C ASP A 228 7.65 -0.69 27.85
N ARG A 229 7.35 -0.34 29.10
CA ARG A 229 8.15 -0.76 30.26
C ARG A 229 8.33 -2.27 30.19
N TYR A 230 9.43 -2.71 29.59
CA TYR A 230 10.00 -4.01 29.88
C TYR A 230 10.51 -3.93 31.32
N ASP A 231 9.59 -4.16 32.27
CA ASP A 231 9.94 -4.65 33.60
C ASP A 231 10.59 -6.03 33.37
N ASP A 232 11.92 -5.99 33.27
CA ASP A 232 12.80 -7.14 33.08
C ASP A 232 12.88 -7.94 34.37
N ASP A 233 11.80 -8.66 34.67
CA ASP A 233 11.71 -9.57 35.80
C ASP A 233 11.67 -11.02 35.31
N ARG A 234 12.81 -11.69 35.51
CA ARG A 234 13.07 -13.16 35.53
C ARG A 234 13.57 -13.75 34.21
N TYR A 235 14.79 -14.30 34.24
CA TYR A 235 15.05 -15.70 34.59
C TYR A 235 16.57 -15.94 34.62
N ASP A 236 17.21 -15.72 35.78
CA ASP A 236 18.51 -16.34 36.04
C ASP A 236 18.25 -17.82 36.37
N ASN A 237 18.52 -18.68 35.37
CA ASN A 237 18.58 -20.12 35.56
C ASN A 237 19.96 -20.46 36.13
N ASP A 238 19.99 -20.88 37.39
CA ASP A 238 21.08 -21.64 37.99
C ASP A 238 21.47 -22.82 37.09
N TRP A 239 22.67 -22.76 36.55
CA TRP A 239 23.44 -23.90 36.08
C TRP A 239 24.82 -23.77 36.68
N ASP A 240 25.07 -24.47 37.78
CA ASP A 240 26.40 -24.88 38.19
C ASP A 240 26.32 -26.27 38.83
N ASP A 241 27.30 -27.10 38.46
CA ASP A 241 27.57 -28.49 38.89
C ASP A 241 27.70 -28.67 40.42
#